data_AF-P80391-F1
#
_entry.id   AF-P80391-F1
#
_cell.length_a   1.000
_cell.length_b   1.000
_cell.length_c   1.000
_cell.angle_alpha   90.00
_cell.angle_beta   90.00
_cell.angle_gamma   90.00
#
_symmetry.space_group_name_H-M   'P 1'
#
loop_
_entity.id
_entity.type
_entity.pdbx_description
1 polymer ?
#
loop_
_entity_poly.entity_id
_entity_poly.type
_entity_poly.pdbx_seq_one_letter_code
_entity_poly.pdbx_strand_id
1 'polypeptide(L)' 'MRIVYLLFPFILLLAQGAAGSSLALGKREKCLRRNGFCAFLKCPTLSVISGTCSRFQVCCKTLLG' A
#
# COMPACT_ATOMS: atom_id res chain seq x y z
N MET A 1 19.41 17.84 31.14
CA MET A 1 19.65 17.50 29.71
C MET A 1 19.18 16.07 29.38
N ARG A 2 17.87 15.77 29.43
CA ARG A 2 17.35 14.40 29.21
C ARG A 2 16.27 14.26 28.12
N ILE A 3 15.81 15.38 27.54
CA ILE A 3 14.69 15.38 26.57
C ILE A 3 15.10 14.88 25.18
N VAL A 4 16.37 15.03 24.78
CA VAL A 4 16.84 14.67 23.42
C VAL A 4 16.72 13.16 23.15
N TYR A 5 16.89 12.32 24.18
CA TYR A 5 16.81 10.87 24.05
C TYR A 5 15.38 10.34 23.85
N LEU A 6 14.35 11.13 24.16
CA LEU A 6 12.95 10.76 23.93
C LEU A 6 12.48 11.08 22.50
N LEU A 7 13.06 12.09 21.86
CA LEU A 7 12.70 12.50 20.50
C LEU A 7 13.15 11.45 19.46
N PHE A 8 14.35 10.89 19.64
CA PHE A 8 14.91 9.92 18.70
C PHE A 8 14.05 8.66 18.47
N PRO A 9 13.59 7.92 19.50
CA PRO A 9 12.75 6.74 19.29
C PRO A 9 11.40 7.08 18.67
N PHE A 10 10.83 8.26 18.97
CA PHE A 10 9.59 8.72 18.36
C PHE A 10 9.73 8.91 16.84
N ILE A 11 10.84 9.52 16.39
CA ILE A 11 11.12 9.70 14.96
C ILE A 11 11.35 8.35 14.27
N LEU A 12 12.07 7.42 14.91
CA LEU A 12 12.28 6.07 14.35
C LEU A 12 10.97 5.28 14.24
N LEU A 13 10.04 5.43 15.19
CA LEU A 13 8.74 4.78 15.13
C LEU A 13 7.89 5.33 13.97
N LEU A 14 7.92 6.65 13.78
CA LEU A 14 7.25 7.31 12.66
C LEU A 14 7.83 6.88 11.30
N ALA A 15 9.15 6.72 11.21
CA ALA A 15 9.83 6.21 10.02
C ALA A 15 9.43 4.76 9.68
N GLN A 16 9.24 3.90 10.68
CA GLN A 16 8.74 2.53 10.48
C GLN A 16 7.26 2.50 10.09
N GLY A 17 6.44 3.39 10.66
CA GLY A 17 5.05 3.59 10.23
C GLY A 17 4.95 4.04 8.77
N ALA A 18 5.85 4.94 8.34
CA ALA A 18 5.96 5.38 6.96
C ALA A 18 6.50 4.27 6.03
N ALA A 19 7.41 3.41 6.52
CA ALA A 19 7.89 2.25 5.75
C ALA A 19 6.80 1.19 5.52
N GLY A 20 5.84 1.04 6.43
CA GLY A 20 4.63 0.24 6.16
C GLY A 20 3.80 0.82 5.01
N SER A 21 3.78 2.15 4.88
CA SER A 21 3.11 2.86 3.78
C SER A 21 3.89 2.72 2.46
N SER A 22 5.23 2.70 2.47
CA SER A 22 6.02 2.49 1.25
C SER A 22 5.84 1.09 0.69
N LEU A 23 5.61 0.07 1.53
CA LEU A 23 5.29 -1.28 1.07
C LEU A 23 3.90 -1.34 0.39
N ALA A 24 2.93 -0.55 0.87
CA ALA A 24 1.64 -0.36 0.18
C ALA A 24 1.80 0.45 -1.12
N LEU A 25 2.67 1.45 -1.13
CA LEU A 25 2.99 2.23 -2.33
C LEU A 25 3.60 1.34 -3.42
N GLY A 26 4.57 0.49 -3.06
CA GLY A 26 5.19 -0.44 -4.01
C GLY A 26 4.21 -1.50 -4.54
N LYS A 27 3.23 -1.93 -3.72
CA LYS A 27 2.14 -2.82 -4.19
C LYS A 27 1.23 -2.11 -5.18
N ARG A 28 0.87 -0.85 -4.92
CA ARG A 28 0.07 -0.01 -5.82
C ARG A 28 0.78 0.21 -7.15
N GLU A 29 2.04 0.59 -7.14
CA GLU A 29 2.84 0.77 -8.36
C GLU A 29 2.98 -0.54 -9.16
N LYS A 30 3.20 -1.67 -8.48
CA LYS A 30 3.23 -3.00 -9.14
C LYS A 30 1.89 -3.35 -9.78
N CYS A 31 0.77 -3.02 -9.13
CA CYS A 31 -0.57 -3.23 -9.68
C CYS A 31 -0.78 -2.39 -10.94
N LEU A 32 -0.46 -1.09 -10.88
CA LEU A 32 -0.56 -0.16 -12.00
C LEU A 32 0.33 -0.57 -13.18
N ARG A 33 1.58 -1.00 -12.93
CA ARG A 33 2.49 -1.51 -13.97
C ARG A 33 1.97 -2.76 -14.68
N ARG A 34 1.07 -3.53 -14.07
CA ARG A 34 0.45 -4.73 -14.65
C ARG A 34 -0.86 -4.44 -15.37
N ASN A 35 -1.13 -3.18 -15.73
CA ASN A 35 -2.41 -2.70 -16.25
C ASN A 35 -3.58 -3.02 -15.32
N GLY A 36 -3.33 -3.03 -14.00
CA GLY A 36 -4.34 -3.16 -12.97
C GLY A 36 -4.64 -1.81 -12.29
N PHE A 37 -5.68 -1.79 -11.47
CA PHE A 37 -6.05 -0.65 -10.64
C PHE A 37 -6.39 -1.11 -9.23
N CYS A 38 -6.26 -0.21 -8.24
CA CYS A 38 -6.59 -0.53 -6.85
C CYS A 38 -8.05 -0.18 -6.58
N ALA A 39 -8.87 -1.16 -6.19
CA ALA A 39 -10.26 -0.97 -5.79
C ALA A 39 -10.44 -1.20 -4.28
N PHE A 40 -11.40 -0.53 -3.67
CA PHE A 40 -11.69 -0.68 -2.24
C PHE A 40 -12.48 -1.96 -1.98
N LEU A 41 -11.91 -2.88 -1.20
CA LEU A 41 -12.45 -4.19 -0.78
C LEU A 41 -12.79 -5.21 -1.89
N LYS A 42 -13.34 -4.79 -3.03
CA LYS A 42 -13.80 -5.67 -4.11
C LYS A 42 -13.54 -5.06 -5.48
N CYS A 43 -13.35 -5.92 -6.48
CA CYS A 43 -13.22 -5.54 -7.88
C CYS A 43 -14.58 -5.36 -8.57
N PRO A 44 -14.72 -4.39 -9.49
CA PRO A 44 -15.92 -4.26 -10.32
C PRO A 44 -16.10 -5.47 -11.25
N THR A 45 -17.30 -5.61 -11.80
CA THR A 45 -17.60 -6.61 -12.84
C THR A 45 -16.61 -6.48 -14.02
N LEU A 46 -16.24 -7.61 -14.63
CA LEU A 46 -15.17 -7.73 -15.65
C LEU A 46 -13.72 -7.53 -15.15
N SER A 47 -13.48 -7.56 -13.83
CA SER A 47 -12.12 -7.57 -13.30
C SER A 47 -11.92 -8.64 -12.22
N VAL A 48 -10.70 -9.18 -12.15
CA VAL A 48 -10.29 -10.21 -11.20
C VAL A 48 -9.30 -9.66 -10.18
N ILE A 49 -9.36 -10.20 -8.96
CA ILE A 49 -8.40 -9.87 -7.91
C ILE A 49 -7.06 -10.50 -8.27
N SER A 50 -6.07 -9.66 -8.60
CA SER A 50 -4.70 -10.09 -8.89
C SER A 50 -3.76 -9.93 -7.70
N GLY A 51 -4.19 -9.26 -6.62
CA GLY A 51 -3.37 -9.04 -5.43
C GLY A 51 -3.99 -8.03 -4.47
N THR A 52 -3.17 -7.50 -3.55
CA THR A 52 -3.57 -6.45 -2.60
C THR A 52 -2.72 -5.20 -2.81
N CYS A 53 -3.34 -4.02 -2.78
CA CYS A 53 -2.63 -2.74 -2.78
C CYS A 53 -2.39 -2.23 -1.35
N SER A 54 -3.39 -2.37 -0.47
CA SER A 54 -3.34 -1.95 0.94
C SER A 54 -4.23 -2.85 1.79
N ARG A 55 -4.34 -2.59 3.10
CA ARG A 55 -5.23 -3.35 4.00
C ARG A 55 -6.70 -3.33 3.55
N PHE A 56 -7.13 -2.24 2.92
CA PHE A 56 -8.51 -2.06 2.44
C PHE A 56 -8.63 -1.97 0.92
N GLN A 57 -7.52 -2.09 0.18
CA GLN A 57 -7.52 -1.96 -1.28
C GLN A 57 -6.96 -3.22 -1.92
N VAL A 58 -7.72 -3.80 -2.85
CA VAL A 58 -7.33 -4.96 -3.66
C VAL A 58 -6.86 -4.50 -5.03
N CYS A 59 -5.89 -5.21 -5.60
CA CYS A 59 -5.45 -4.98 -6.98
C CYS A 59 -6.39 -5.75 -7.92
N CYS A 60 -7.09 -5.01 -8.76
CA CYS A 60 -8.02 -5.51 -9.75
C CYS A 60 -7.40 -5.42 -11.13
N LYS A 61 -7.48 -6.51 -11.90
CA LYS A 61 -7.03 -6.56 -13.28
C LYS A 61 -8.23 -6.85 -14.17
N THR A 62 -8.44 -6.04 -15.20
CA THR A 62 -9.50 -6.26 -16.18
C THR A 62 -9.24 -7.58 -16.91
N LEU A 63 -10.25 -8.44 -17.02
CA LEU A 63 -10.16 -9.69 -17.78
C LEU A 63 -10.04 -9.47 -19.29
N LEU A 64 -10.36 -8.25 -19.74
CA LEU A 64 -10.51 -7.86 -21.14
C LEU A 64 -9.32 -7.04 -21.69
N GLY A 65 -8.12 -7.21 -21.12
CA GLY A 65 -6.88 -6.52 -21.52
C GLY A 65 -5.66 -7.43 -21.49
#